data_AF-A0A8S2A520-F1
#
_entry.id   AF-A0A8S2A520-F1
#
_cell.length_a   1.000
_cell.length_b   1.000
_cell.length_c   1.000
_cell.angle_alpha   90.00
_cell.angle_beta   90.00
_cell.angle_gamma   90.00
#
_symmetry.space_group_name_H-M   'P 1'
#
loop_
_entity.id
_entity.type
_entity.pdbx_description
1 polymer ?
#
loop_
_entity_poly.entity_id
_entity_poly.type
_entity_poly.pdbx_seq_one_letter_code
_entity_poly.pdbx_strand_id
1 'polypeptide(L)'
;MSSENSGDKFPSLKTRESLLRSATCHLAVDLNLDYERIARMSAGFSESDFTRLVNGAARYALFRRSKETDQPLSEVTTDDFLVRIYLS
;
A
#
# COMPACT_ATOMS: atom_id res chain seq x y z
N MET A 1 33.78 -7.05 -21.16
CA MET A 1 32.60 -7.91 -21.02
C MET A 1 32.39 -8.16 -19.55
N SER A 2 31.44 -7.46 -18.93
CA SER A 2 30.96 -7.79 -17.59
C SER A 2 29.45 -7.80 -17.68
N SER A 3 28.90 -9.01 -17.67
CA SER A 3 27.49 -9.29 -17.86
C SER A 3 26.64 -8.53 -16.83
N GLU A 4 25.58 -7.91 -17.34
CA GLU A 4 24.57 -7.19 -16.60
C GLU A 4 23.95 -8.09 -15.52
N ASN A 5 24.11 -7.71 -14.26
CA ASN A 5 23.37 -8.32 -13.16
C ASN A 5 22.04 -7.55 -13.01
N SER A 6 21.12 -7.74 -13.95
CA SER A 6 19.76 -7.20 -13.92
C SER A 6 18.84 -8.08 -13.06
N GLY A 7 19.24 -8.32 -11.82
CA GLY A 7 18.47 -9.10 -10.84
C GLY A 7 17.32 -8.27 -10.28
N ASP A 8 16.12 -8.45 -10.84
CA ASP A 8 14.81 -7.91 -10.46
C ASP A 8 14.72 -6.40 -10.20
N LYS A 9 14.18 -5.66 -11.19
CA LYS A 9 13.79 -4.24 -11.07
C LYS A 9 12.76 -3.99 -9.93
N PHE A 10 12.08 -5.03 -9.45
CA PHE A 10 10.97 -4.90 -8.52
C PHE A 10 11.18 -5.73 -7.24
N PRO A 11 10.77 -5.21 -6.07
CA PRO A 11 10.99 -5.90 -4.80
C PRO A 11 10.23 -7.23 -4.75
N SER A 12 10.80 -8.23 -4.06
CA SER A 12 10.15 -9.51 -3.77
C SER A 12 8.86 -9.36 -2.95
N LEU A 13 7.99 -10.37 -2.92
CA LEU A 13 6.76 -10.33 -2.11
C LEU A 13 7.03 -9.98 -0.63
N LYS A 14 8.00 -10.64 -0.01
CA LYS A 14 8.41 -10.40 1.39
C LYS A 14 8.93 -8.96 1.60
N THR A 15 9.65 -8.43 0.61
CA THR A 15 10.13 -7.05 0.64
C THR A 15 8.95 -6.08 0.54
N ARG A 16 7.98 -6.33 -0.35
CA ARG A 16 6.77 -5.51 -0.51
C ARG A 16 5.93 -5.47 0.78
N GLU A 17 5.75 -6.60 1.45
CA GLU A 17 5.10 -6.63 2.77
C GLU A 17 5.85 -5.79 3.81
N SER A 18 7.18 -5.89 3.85
CA SER A 18 8.01 -5.14 4.79
C SER A 18 7.94 -3.63 4.51
N LEU A 19 7.96 -3.24 3.23
CA LEU A 19 7.77 -1.85 2.79
C LEU A 19 6.40 -1.32 3.21
N LEU A 20 5.33 -2.08 3.00
CA LEU A 20 3.98 -1.70 3.43
C LEU A 20 3.92 -1.49 4.93
N ARG A 21 4.40 -2.45 5.74
CA ARG A 21 4.41 -2.33 7.21
C ARG A 21 5.16 -1.10 7.68
N SER A 22 6.37 -0.88 7.15
CA SER A 22 7.20 0.28 7.47
C SER A 22 6.49 1.59 7.07
N ALA A 23 5.94 1.65 5.86
CA ALA A 23 5.29 2.86 5.36
C ALA A 23 3.97 3.15 6.08
N THR A 24 3.28 2.15 6.65
CA THR A 24 2.04 2.34 7.41
C THR A 24 2.23 2.58 8.90
N CYS A 25 3.45 2.51 9.45
CA CYS A 25 3.69 2.53 10.91
C CYS A 25 3.20 3.80 11.62
N HIS A 26 2.99 4.89 10.88
CA HIS A 26 2.51 6.18 11.38
C HIS A 26 1.02 6.44 11.08
N LEU A 27 0.35 5.50 10.41
CA LEU A 27 -1.06 5.60 10.04
C LEU A 27 -1.92 4.80 11.03
N ALA A 28 -3.13 5.30 11.30
CA ALA A 28 -4.18 4.47 11.86
C ALA A 28 -4.62 3.49 10.76
N VAL A 29 -4.32 2.21 10.94
CA VAL A 29 -4.70 1.13 10.01
C VAL A 29 -5.63 0.16 10.72
N ASP A 30 -6.46 -0.53 9.93
CA ASP A 30 -7.33 -1.58 10.45
C ASP A 30 -6.49 -2.67 11.13
N LEU A 31 -6.93 -3.14 12.29
CA LEU A 31 -6.27 -4.25 13.01
C LEU A 31 -6.15 -5.52 12.16
N ASN A 32 -7.05 -5.69 11.19
CA ASN A 32 -7.11 -6.81 10.24
C ASN A 32 -6.56 -6.45 8.86
N LEU A 33 -5.72 -5.40 8.75
CA LEU A 33 -5.12 -5.01 7.48
C LEU A 33 -4.31 -6.16 6.85
N ASP A 34 -4.70 -6.58 5.65
CA ASP A 34 -4.13 -7.73 4.95
C ASP A 34 -2.93 -7.32 4.10
N TYR A 35 -1.78 -7.15 4.76
CA TYR A 35 -0.51 -6.79 4.12
C TYR A 35 -0.09 -7.76 3.02
N GLU A 36 -0.34 -9.06 3.20
CA GLU A 36 0.06 -10.11 2.26
C GLU A 36 -0.74 -9.97 0.94
N ARG A 37 -2.06 -9.74 1.04
CA ARG A 37 -2.90 -9.48 -0.12
C ARG A 37 -2.49 -8.21 -0.83
N ILE A 38 -2.24 -7.11 -0.11
CA ILE A 38 -1.79 -5.85 -0.73
C ILE A 38 -0.43 -6.06 -1.44
N ALA A 39 0.49 -6.81 -0.83
CA ALA A 39 1.80 -7.11 -1.40
C ALA A 39 1.74 -8.01 -2.64
N ARG A 40 0.79 -8.96 -2.70
CA ARG A 40 0.51 -9.77 -3.90
C ARG A 40 -0.02 -8.91 -5.04
N MET A 41 -0.93 -7.99 -4.73
CA MET A 41 -1.59 -7.14 -5.73
C MET A 41 -0.69 -6.02 -6.26
N SER A 42 0.39 -5.67 -5.54
CA SER A 42 1.38 -4.65 -5.93
C SER A 42 2.60 -5.23 -6.66
N ALA A 43 2.44 -6.34 -7.39
CA ALA A 43 3.50 -6.88 -8.22
C ALA A 43 3.91 -5.86 -9.30
N GLY A 44 5.22 -5.66 -9.49
CA GLY A 44 5.73 -4.65 -10.43
C GLY A 44 5.78 -3.22 -9.88
N PHE A 45 5.52 -3.01 -8.59
CA PHE A 45 5.69 -1.70 -7.96
C PHE A 45 7.14 -1.50 -7.54
N SER A 46 7.69 -0.32 -7.83
CA SER A 46 8.95 0.15 -7.24
C SER A 46 8.75 0.61 -5.80
N GLU A 47 9.83 0.82 -5.04
CA GLU A 47 9.74 1.40 -3.70
C GLU A 47 9.00 2.76 -3.68
N SER A 48 9.18 3.57 -4.73
CA SER A 48 8.48 4.85 -4.85
C SER A 48 6.97 4.70 -5.08
N ASP A 49 6.56 3.62 -5.76
CA ASP A 49 5.14 3.33 -5.98
C ASP A 49 4.46 2.93 -4.66
N PHE A 50 5.17 2.28 -3.73
CA PHE A 50 4.65 2.01 -2.38
C PHE A 50 4.36 3.29 -1.60
N THR A 51 5.24 4.29 -1.67
CA THR A 51 4.98 5.60 -1.03
C THR A 51 3.75 6.26 -1.64
N ARG A 52 3.57 6.20 -2.96
CA ARG A 52 2.39 6.76 -3.64
C ARG A 52 1.11 5.98 -3.30
N LEU A 53 1.20 4.66 -3.21
CA LEU A 53 0.10 3.77 -2.84
C LEU A 53 -0.39 4.08 -1.43
N VAL A 54 0.50 4.10 -0.43
CA VAL A 54 0.16 4.36 0.98
C VAL A 54 -0.48 5.74 1.15
N ASN A 55 0.11 6.78 0.55
CA ASN A 55 -0.47 8.12 0.58
C ASN A 55 -1.83 8.18 -0.12
N GLY A 56 -1.98 7.47 -1.24
CA GLY A 56 -3.25 7.38 -1.96
C GLY A 56 -4.34 6.70 -1.15
N ALA A 57 -4.01 5.59 -0.48
CA ALA A 57 -4.93 4.83 0.35
C ALA A 57 -5.39 5.66 1.55
N ALA A 58 -4.46 6.32 2.24
CA ALA A 58 -4.78 7.21 3.35
C ALA A 58 -5.70 8.38 2.93
N ARG A 59 -5.43 9.01 1.77
CA ARG A 59 -6.30 10.07 1.24
C ARG A 59 -7.68 9.54 0.85
N TYR A 60 -7.75 8.34 0.29
CA TYR A 60 -9.01 7.72 -0.09
C TYR A 60 -9.86 7.37 1.15
N ALA A 61 -9.25 6.84 2.21
CA ALA A 61 -9.92 6.60 3.49
C ALA A 61 -10.52 7.90 4.06
N LEU A 62 -9.76 9.01 4.03
CA LEU A 62 -10.26 10.33 4.42
C LEU A 62 -11.41 10.84 3.53
N PHE A 63 -11.34 10.60 2.22
CA PHE A 63 -12.40 10.99 1.29
C PHE A 63 -13.68 10.19 1.50
N ARG A 64 -13.59 8.87 1.71
CA ARG A 64 -14.75 8.02 2.02
C ARG A 64 -15.44 8.50 3.30
N ARG A 65 -14.66 8.84 4.34
CA ARG A 65 -15.19 9.46 5.57
C ARG A 65 -15.97 10.74 5.29
N SER A 66 -15.51 11.62 4.40
CA SER A 66 -16.22 12.89 4.13
C SER A 66 -17.66 12.69 3.63
N LYS A 67 -17.98 11.49 3.13
CA LYS A 67 -19.32 11.09 2.70
C LYS A 67 -20.13 10.35 3.77
N GLU A 68 -19.46 9.84 4.81
CA GLU A 68 -20.04 9.07 5.90
C GLU A 68 -19.88 9.86 7.20
N THR A 69 -20.83 10.76 7.47
CA THR A 69 -20.89 11.51 8.71
C THR A 69 -21.14 10.54 9.87
N ASP A 70 -20.26 10.55 10.88
CA ASP A 70 -20.41 9.96 12.23
C ASP A 70 -19.61 8.68 12.59
N GLN A 71 -18.39 8.48 12.02
CA GLN A 71 -17.46 7.41 12.46
C GLN A 71 -16.13 7.98 13.04
N PRO A 72 -15.49 7.27 14.00
CA PRO A 72 -14.21 7.65 14.61
C PRO A 72 -13.05 7.65 13.58
N LEU A 73 -11.82 8.00 14.03
CA LEU A 73 -10.58 8.07 13.21
C LEU A 73 -10.59 6.99 12.11
N SER A 74 -10.58 7.40 10.84
CA SER A 74 -10.70 6.47 9.71
C SER A 74 -9.44 5.63 9.62
N GLU A 75 -9.50 4.41 10.13
CA GLU A 75 -8.51 3.39 9.89
C GLU A 75 -8.41 3.15 8.38
N VAL A 76 -7.18 3.12 7.85
CA VAL A 76 -6.95 2.73 6.47
C VAL A 76 -7.15 1.22 6.38
N THR A 77 -8.07 0.81 5.50
CA THR A 77 -8.48 -0.58 5.31
C THR A 77 -7.75 -1.22 4.13
N THR A 78 -7.82 -2.55 4.04
CA THR A 78 -7.30 -3.31 2.89
C THR A 78 -7.91 -2.80 1.57
N ASP A 79 -9.20 -2.49 1.56
CA ASP A 79 -9.90 -2.03 0.35
C ASP A 79 -9.42 -0.66 -0.13
N ASP A 80 -9.02 0.22 0.79
CA ASP A 80 -8.44 1.53 0.42
C ASP A 80 -7.14 1.36 -0.38
N PHE A 81 -6.33 0.36 -0.04
CA PHE A 81 -5.16 -0.01 -0.82
C PHE A 81 -5.53 -0.65 -2.15
N LEU A 82 -6.46 -1.60 -2.16
CA LEU A 82 -6.84 -2.31 -3.38
C LEU A 82 -7.45 -1.38 -4.42
N VAL A 83 -8.34 -0.48 -4.02
CA VAL A 83 -8.90 0.57 -4.91
C VAL A 83 -7.77 1.38 -5.55
N ARG A 84 -6.74 1.73 -4.79
CA ARG A 84 -5.61 2.52 -5.32
C ARG A 84 -4.72 1.74 -6.26
N ILE A 85 -4.53 0.43 -6.04
CA ILE A 85 -3.79 -0.45 -6.95
C ILE A 85 -4.52 -0.62 -8.29
N TYR A 86 -5.85 -0.75 -8.29
CA TYR A 86 -6.62 -0.87 -9.53
C TYR A 86 -6.69 0.45 -10.34
N LEU A 87 -6.36 1.58 -9.72
CA LEU A 87 -6.41 2.91 -10.34
C LEU A 87 -5.02 3.52 -10.61
N SER A 88 -3.95 2.75 -10.41
CA SER A 88 -2.56 3.13 -10.65
C SER A 88 -2.01 2.43 -11.88
#